data_AF-A0AAD0W7X7-F1
#
_entry.id   AF-A0AAD0W7X7-F1
#
_cell.length_a   1.000
_cell.length_b   1.000
_cell.length_c   1.000
_cell.angle_alpha   90.00
_cell.angle_beta   90.00
_cell.angle_gamma   90.00
#
_symmetry.space_group_name_H-M   'P 1'
#
loop_
_entity.id
_entity.type
_entity.pdbx_description
1 polymer ?
#
loop_
_entity_poly.entity_id
_entity_poly.type
_entity_poly.pdbx_seq_one_letter_code
_entity_poly.pdbx_strand_id
1 'polypeptide(L)'
;MDWPIWLNIVENLQHKRNFSGKNKLEKVFIMKKEILQTLFQTLDTISFFESFNTEETDINIDATLCKGVAIFEKSIHSEEWEDIKAEAAAQLSTMLNKKFQNQYQEWNAVAKEARQYFDEKIEPKLKPFEDTYGLKDLKDDIGYDIVHVIIEGYFTKRVGIKKMLFSRLFDIYKSGKIPCGYSKNREDDFIRPTGKIIYL
;
A
#
# COMPACT_ATOMS: atom_id res chain seq x y z
N MET A 1 -21.40 1.18 -5.57
CA MET A 1 -20.67 2.41 -5.22
C MET A 1 -19.57 2.54 -6.25
N ASP A 2 -19.72 3.48 -7.18
CA ASP A 2 -18.72 3.75 -8.21
C ASP A 2 -17.53 4.49 -7.58
N TRP A 3 -16.34 3.91 -7.70
CA TRP A 3 -15.09 4.47 -7.18
C TRP A 3 -14.73 5.79 -7.91
N PRO A 4 -14.15 6.80 -7.23
CA PRO A 4 -13.98 8.15 -7.77
C PRO A 4 -13.08 8.21 -9.01
N ILE A 5 -13.45 9.16 -9.87
CA ILE A 5 -13.04 9.51 -11.24
C ILE A 5 -11.51 9.76 -11.46
N TRP A 6 -10.64 9.43 -10.51
CA TRP A 6 -9.20 9.67 -10.60
C TRP A 6 -8.44 8.80 -11.63
N LEU A 7 -9.10 7.80 -12.23
CA LEU A 7 -8.55 7.03 -13.36
C LEU A 7 -8.51 7.80 -14.70
N ASN A 8 -9.17 8.96 -14.82
CA ASN A 8 -9.33 9.69 -16.09
C ASN A 8 -8.36 10.86 -16.33
N ILE A 9 -7.36 11.07 -15.48
CA ILE A 9 -6.35 12.12 -15.69
C ILE A 9 -5.00 11.45 -15.86
N VAL A 10 -4.67 11.00 -17.07
CA VAL A 10 -3.37 11.08 -17.79
C VAL A 10 -3.51 10.23 -19.07
N GLU A 11 -4.38 10.62 -20.01
CA GLU A 11 -4.52 9.89 -21.29
C GLU A 11 -4.21 10.72 -22.55
N ASN A 12 -3.68 11.93 -22.39
CA ASN A 12 -3.19 12.69 -23.54
C ASN A 12 -1.78 13.16 -23.26
N LEU A 13 -0.80 12.47 -23.85
CA LEU A 13 0.46 13.02 -24.38
C LEU A 13 1.35 11.86 -24.88
N GLN A 14 0.98 11.26 -26.03
CA GLN A 14 1.94 10.47 -26.81
C GLN A 14 1.91 10.86 -28.28
N HIS A 15 2.87 11.69 -28.69
CA HIS A 15 3.26 11.70 -30.10
C HIS A 15 4.77 11.96 -30.29
N LYS A 16 5.39 10.99 -30.98
CA LYS A 16 6.62 11.03 -31.81
C LYS A 16 8.00 11.03 -31.11
N ARG A 17 8.73 9.91 -31.26
CA ARG A 17 9.86 9.66 -32.24
C ARG A 17 11.07 8.89 -31.67
N ASN A 18 11.66 8.07 -32.58
CA ASN A 18 13.05 7.63 -32.75
C ASN A 18 13.50 6.22 -32.27
N PHE A 19 14.10 5.48 -33.22
CA PHE A 19 14.58 4.10 -33.17
C PHE A 19 15.74 3.82 -32.19
N SER A 20 16.33 4.85 -31.56
CA SER A 20 17.27 4.71 -30.42
C SER A 20 16.54 4.35 -29.10
N GLY A 21 15.22 4.54 -29.05
CA GLY A 21 14.39 4.30 -27.87
C GLY A 21 14.10 2.83 -27.55
N LYS A 22 14.29 1.87 -28.47
CA LYS A 22 13.95 0.45 -28.23
C LYS A 22 14.74 -0.14 -27.06
N ASN A 23 16.06 0.00 -27.04
CA ASN A 23 16.91 -0.49 -25.94
C ASN A 23 16.64 0.22 -24.61
N LYS A 24 16.20 1.48 -24.63
CA LYS A 24 15.87 2.24 -23.40
C LYS A 24 14.53 1.82 -22.83
N LEU A 25 13.50 1.68 -23.68
CA LEU A 25 12.16 1.23 -23.30
C LEU A 25 12.19 -0.22 -22.79
N GLU A 26 12.95 -1.09 -23.46
CA GLU A 26 13.15 -2.47 -23.05
C GLU A 26 13.81 -2.56 -21.66
N LYS A 27 14.84 -1.76 -21.40
CA LYS A 27 15.45 -1.68 -20.05
C LYS A 27 14.48 -1.19 -18.98
N VAL A 28 13.65 -0.19 -19.27
CA VAL A 28 12.62 0.29 -18.33
C VAL A 28 11.58 -0.80 -18.06
N PHE A 29 11.15 -1.50 -19.10
CA PHE A 29 10.21 -2.61 -18.96
C PHE A 29 10.77 -3.76 -18.11
N ILE A 30 12.01 -4.19 -18.37
CA ILE A 30 12.69 -5.24 -17.60
C ILE A 30 12.83 -4.81 -16.15
N MET A 31 13.34 -3.61 -15.89
CA MET A 31 13.52 -3.10 -14.53
C MET A 31 12.20 -3.03 -13.77
N LYS A 32 11.12 -2.55 -14.41
CA LYS A 32 9.80 -2.51 -13.78
C LYS A 32 9.38 -3.91 -13.34
N LYS A 33 9.49 -4.88 -14.25
CA LYS A 33 9.12 -6.27 -14.01
C LYS A 33 9.92 -6.90 -12.87
N GLU A 34 11.24 -6.70 -12.83
CA GLU A 34 12.10 -7.22 -11.78
C GLU A 34 11.75 -6.65 -10.39
N ILE A 35 11.50 -5.33 -10.31
CA ILE A 35 11.12 -4.67 -9.07
C ILE A 35 9.79 -5.24 -8.56
N LEU A 36 8.77 -5.31 -9.42
CA LEU A 36 7.45 -5.82 -9.07
C LEU A 36 7.49 -7.29 -8.68
N GLN A 37 8.21 -8.12 -9.44
CA GLN A 37 8.38 -9.53 -9.11
C GLN A 37 9.02 -9.71 -7.74
N THR A 38 10.03 -8.91 -7.39
CA THR A 38 10.66 -8.96 -6.06
C THR A 38 9.67 -8.56 -4.96
N LEU A 39 8.84 -7.54 -5.20
CA LEU A 39 7.83 -7.09 -4.23
C LEU A 39 6.75 -8.16 -4.02
N PHE A 40 6.24 -8.75 -5.10
CA PHE A 40 5.25 -9.84 -5.06
C PHE A 40 5.81 -11.06 -4.34
N GLN A 41 7.05 -11.47 -4.67
CA GLN A 41 7.71 -12.56 -3.95
C GLN A 41 7.85 -12.26 -2.45
N THR A 42 8.10 -11.01 -2.07
CA THR A 42 8.15 -10.63 -0.65
C THR A 42 6.76 -10.76 -0.02
N LEU A 43 5.72 -10.22 -0.66
CA LEU A 43 4.33 -10.32 -0.19
C LEU A 43 3.85 -11.78 -0.10
N ASP A 44 4.27 -12.64 -1.02
CA ASP A 44 3.92 -14.07 -1.02
C ASP A 44 4.48 -14.81 0.20
N THR A 45 5.56 -14.32 0.81
CA THR A 45 6.13 -14.91 2.05
C THR A 45 5.42 -14.47 3.32
N ILE A 46 4.52 -13.48 3.24
CA ILE A 46 3.80 -12.99 4.40
C ILE A 46 2.66 -13.97 4.72
N SER A 47 2.71 -14.49 5.94
CA SER A 47 1.61 -15.19 6.61
C SER A 47 0.49 -14.21 6.98
N PHE A 48 -0.17 -13.67 5.96
CA PHE A 48 -1.27 -12.73 6.14
C PHE A 48 -2.32 -13.34 7.06
N PHE A 49 -2.65 -12.60 8.13
CA PHE A 49 -3.75 -12.94 9.05
C PHE A 49 -3.53 -14.22 9.86
N GLU A 50 -2.32 -14.75 9.95
CA GLU A 50 -2.06 -15.91 10.82
C GLU A 50 -1.75 -15.49 12.28
N SER A 51 -1.29 -14.25 12.48
CA SER A 51 -0.82 -13.76 13.78
C SER A 51 -1.69 -12.64 14.38
N PHE A 52 -2.88 -12.33 13.85
CA PHE A 52 -3.69 -11.19 14.34
C PHE A 52 -4.15 -11.35 15.81
N ASN A 53 -4.16 -12.57 16.34
CA ASN A 53 -4.60 -12.91 17.71
C ASN A 53 -3.43 -13.07 18.71
N THR A 54 -2.20 -12.78 18.31
CA THR A 54 -1.04 -12.88 19.21
C THR A 54 -0.76 -11.56 19.92
N GLU A 55 -0.54 -11.59 21.24
CA GLU A 55 -0.31 -10.37 22.02
C GLU A 55 1.14 -9.90 21.88
N GLU A 56 2.00 -10.76 21.33
CA GLU A 56 3.39 -10.49 21.03
C GLU A 56 3.51 -9.42 19.93
N THR A 57 4.04 -8.26 20.34
CA THR A 57 4.52 -7.20 19.46
C THR A 57 6.04 -7.24 19.40
N ASP A 58 6.63 -8.41 19.13
CA ASP A 58 8.09 -8.57 18.93
C ASP A 58 8.63 -7.83 17.67
N ILE A 59 7.73 -7.07 17.05
CA ILE A 59 7.98 -6.12 15.99
C ILE A 59 8.54 -4.83 16.59
N ASN A 60 9.74 -4.46 16.16
CA ASN A 60 10.31 -3.12 16.32
C ASN A 60 9.55 -2.09 15.44
N ILE A 61 8.23 -2.06 15.59
CA ILE A 61 7.32 -1.13 14.94
C ILE A 61 6.67 -0.36 16.07
N ASP A 62 6.84 0.95 16.07
CA ASP A 62 6.09 1.85 16.93
C ASP A 62 4.60 1.73 16.55
N ALA A 63 3.87 0.91 17.31
CA ALA A 63 2.48 0.56 17.05
C ALA A 63 1.74 0.22 18.34
N THR A 64 0.45 0.57 18.37
CA THR A 64 -0.45 0.23 19.49
C THR A 64 -1.42 -0.86 19.08
N LEU A 65 -1.71 -1.79 19.99
CA LEU A 65 -2.71 -2.85 19.78
C LEU A 65 -4.15 -2.32 19.91
N CYS A 66 -4.98 -2.66 18.93
CA CYS A 66 -6.42 -2.46 18.90
C CYS A 66 -7.10 -3.75 19.37
N LYS A 67 -7.61 -3.77 20.60
CA LYS A 67 -8.17 -4.98 21.22
C LYS A 67 -9.62 -5.23 20.79
N GLY A 68 -9.84 -6.23 19.96
CA GLY A 68 -11.15 -6.78 19.59
C GLY A 68 -11.68 -6.36 18.21
N VAL A 69 -12.49 -7.24 17.62
CA VAL A 69 -13.06 -7.12 16.26
C VAL A 69 -13.87 -5.84 16.10
N ALA A 70 -14.68 -5.47 17.09
CA ALA A 70 -15.54 -4.28 17.01
C ALA A 70 -14.75 -2.97 16.99
N ILE A 71 -13.65 -2.88 17.76
CA ILE A 71 -12.78 -1.70 17.74
C ILE A 71 -12.01 -1.65 16.43
N PHE A 72 -11.58 -2.82 15.94
CA PHE A 72 -10.93 -2.94 14.66
C PHE A 72 -11.81 -2.41 13.53
N GLU A 73 -13.01 -2.98 13.39
CA GLU A 73 -13.97 -2.62 12.33
C GLU A 73 -14.30 -1.13 12.37
N LYS A 74 -14.54 -0.58 13.56
CA LYS A 74 -14.76 0.87 13.72
C LYS A 74 -13.56 1.70 13.26
N SER A 75 -12.35 1.20 13.47
CA SER A 75 -11.14 1.97 13.20
C SER A 75 -10.75 1.95 11.72
N ILE A 76 -10.91 0.82 11.03
CA ILE A 76 -10.68 0.78 9.57
C ILE A 76 -11.68 1.63 8.80
N HIS A 77 -12.92 1.74 9.31
CA HIS A 77 -13.98 2.57 8.72
C HIS A 77 -14.03 4.00 9.29
N SER A 78 -12.96 4.44 9.95
CA SER A 78 -12.92 5.80 10.49
C SER A 78 -12.49 6.81 9.43
N GLU A 79 -13.21 7.92 9.33
CA GLU A 79 -12.88 9.05 8.43
C GLU A 79 -11.44 9.52 8.65
N GLU A 80 -10.98 9.60 9.91
CA GLU A 80 -9.59 9.98 10.20
C GLU A 80 -8.59 9.02 9.54
N TRP A 81 -8.83 7.70 9.57
CA TRP A 81 -7.93 6.73 8.96
C TRP A 81 -7.92 6.83 7.43
N GLU A 82 -9.11 6.96 6.82
CA GLU A 82 -9.25 7.18 5.39
C GLU A 82 -8.51 8.45 4.93
N ASP A 83 -8.70 9.56 5.63
CA ASP A 83 -8.07 10.85 5.35
C ASP A 83 -6.54 10.76 5.37
N ILE A 84 -5.97 10.09 6.38
CA ILE A 84 -4.52 9.92 6.50
C ILE A 84 -3.95 9.13 5.32
N LYS A 85 -4.62 8.04 4.94
CA LYS A 85 -4.20 7.22 3.80
C LYS A 85 -4.30 7.99 2.50
N ALA A 86 -5.40 8.72 2.30
CA ALA A 86 -5.60 9.58 1.14
C ALA A 86 -4.56 10.69 1.06
N GLU A 87 -4.26 11.36 2.17
CA GLU A 87 -3.24 12.40 2.24
C GLU A 87 -1.85 11.81 1.91
N ALA A 88 -1.49 10.66 2.46
CA ALA A 88 -0.22 10.00 2.17
C ALA A 88 -0.08 9.64 0.68
N ALA A 89 -1.13 9.13 0.05
CA ALA A 89 -1.16 8.84 -1.39
C ALA A 89 -1.02 10.13 -2.22
N ALA A 90 -1.70 11.21 -1.82
CA ALA A 90 -1.61 12.52 -2.47
C ALA A 90 -0.20 13.13 -2.34
N GLN A 91 0.44 13.01 -1.18
CA GLN A 91 1.81 13.47 -0.95
C GLN A 91 2.81 12.68 -1.81
N LEU A 92 2.68 11.34 -1.87
CA LEU A 92 3.53 10.48 -2.68
C LEU A 92 3.42 10.82 -4.17
N SER A 93 2.20 10.85 -4.71
CA SER A 93 1.94 11.17 -6.12
C SER A 93 2.42 12.59 -6.49
N THR A 94 2.15 13.60 -5.65
CA THR A 94 2.61 14.98 -5.86
C THR A 94 4.14 15.06 -5.88
N MET A 95 4.80 14.38 -4.95
CA MET A 95 6.26 14.37 -4.87
C MET A 95 6.87 13.71 -6.12
N LEU A 96 6.35 12.56 -6.55
CA LEU A 96 6.81 11.87 -7.76
C LEU A 96 6.58 12.70 -9.01
N ASN A 97 5.41 13.30 -9.16
CA ASN A 97 5.11 14.13 -10.33
C ASN A 97 6.05 15.35 -10.41
N LYS A 98 6.36 16.00 -9.27
CA LYS A 98 7.23 17.18 -9.23
C LYS A 98 8.72 16.85 -9.43
N LYS A 99 9.22 15.76 -8.86
CA LYS A 99 10.66 15.46 -8.81
C LYS A 99 11.11 14.38 -9.78
N PHE A 100 10.21 13.48 -10.16
CA PHE A 100 10.50 12.27 -10.94
C PHE A 100 9.47 12.09 -12.06
N GLN A 101 9.08 13.18 -12.73
CA GLN A 101 7.98 13.24 -13.69
C GLN A 101 8.02 12.14 -14.76
N ASN A 102 9.23 11.79 -15.25
CA ASN A 102 9.41 10.73 -16.25
C ASN A 102 9.05 9.35 -15.69
N GLN A 103 9.50 9.03 -14.48
CA GLN A 103 9.18 7.76 -13.81
C GLN A 103 7.75 7.75 -13.27
N TYR A 104 7.19 8.90 -12.91
CA TYR A 104 5.80 9.03 -12.50
C TYR A 104 4.82 8.55 -13.58
N GLN A 105 5.19 8.61 -14.86
CA GLN A 105 4.38 8.02 -15.95
C GLN A 105 4.15 6.50 -15.80
N GLU A 106 4.99 5.81 -15.00
CA GLU A 106 4.86 4.38 -14.71
C GLU A 106 3.77 4.09 -13.66
N TRP A 107 3.26 5.11 -12.95
CA TRP A 107 2.30 4.99 -11.84
C TRP A 107 1.08 4.14 -12.19
N ASN A 108 0.38 4.47 -13.28
CA ASN A 108 -0.85 3.78 -13.67
C ASN A 108 -0.61 2.30 -14.00
N ALA A 109 0.52 1.99 -14.63
CA ALA A 109 0.88 0.61 -14.94
C ALA A 109 1.19 -0.18 -13.67
N VAL A 110 1.94 0.42 -12.73
CA VAL A 110 2.26 -0.18 -11.43
C VAL A 110 1.00 -0.39 -10.59
N ALA A 111 0.11 0.61 -10.52
CA ALA A 111 -1.15 0.51 -9.78
C ALA A 111 -2.05 -0.60 -10.34
N LYS A 112 -2.10 -0.75 -11.67
CA LYS A 112 -2.84 -1.84 -12.31
C LYS A 112 -2.27 -3.21 -11.95
N GLU A 113 -0.96 -3.40 -12.08
CA GLU A 113 -0.31 -4.68 -11.72
C GLU A 113 -0.47 -4.98 -10.22
N ALA A 114 -0.38 -3.98 -9.36
CA ALA A 114 -0.60 -4.12 -7.93
C ALA A 114 -2.04 -4.56 -7.61
N ARG A 115 -3.03 -3.97 -8.29
CA ARG A 115 -4.44 -4.34 -8.11
C ARG A 115 -4.70 -5.78 -8.56
N GLN A 116 -4.18 -6.16 -9.74
CA GLN A 116 -4.29 -7.53 -10.23
C GLN A 116 -3.67 -8.54 -9.26
N TYR A 117 -2.49 -8.23 -8.72
CA TYR A 117 -1.86 -9.06 -7.70
C TYR A 117 -2.73 -9.21 -6.44
N PHE A 118 -3.30 -8.10 -5.94
CA PHE A 118 -4.19 -8.13 -4.78
C PHE A 118 -5.41 -9.03 -5.02
N ASP A 119 -6.14 -8.78 -6.11
CA ASP A 119 -7.37 -9.53 -6.45
C ASP A 119 -7.08 -11.04 -6.63
N GLU A 120 -5.94 -11.40 -7.23
CA GLU A 120 -5.59 -12.80 -7.51
C GLU A 120 -4.97 -13.55 -6.31
N LYS A 121 -4.22 -12.86 -5.44
CA LYS A 121 -3.35 -13.51 -4.44
C LYS A 121 -3.73 -13.22 -3.00
N ILE A 122 -4.27 -12.05 -2.72
CA ILE A 122 -4.51 -11.56 -1.35
C ILE A 122 -6.00 -11.57 -1.01
N GLU A 123 -6.86 -11.06 -1.88
CA GLU A 123 -8.32 -11.07 -1.66
C GLU A 123 -8.87 -12.47 -1.32
N PRO A 124 -8.48 -13.56 -2.01
CA PRO A 124 -8.97 -14.90 -1.66
C PRO A 124 -8.58 -15.36 -0.25
N LYS A 125 -7.49 -14.81 0.33
CA LYS A 125 -7.03 -15.10 1.68
C LYS A 125 -7.78 -14.28 2.74
N LEU A 126 -8.36 -13.15 2.36
CA LEU A 126 -9.15 -12.28 3.24
C LEU A 126 -10.53 -12.86 3.51
N LYS A 127 -11.16 -13.46 2.49
CA LYS A 127 -12.55 -13.91 2.57
C LYS A 127 -12.84 -14.85 3.76
N PRO A 128 -12.04 -15.89 4.05
CA PRO A 128 -12.28 -16.73 5.22
C PRO A 128 -12.22 -15.97 6.54
N PHE A 129 -11.39 -14.93 6.62
CA PHE A 129 -11.26 -14.08 7.80
C PHE A 129 -12.47 -13.15 7.95
N GLU A 130 -12.93 -12.53 6.86
CA GLU A 130 -14.20 -11.76 6.84
C GLU A 130 -15.38 -12.62 7.31
N ASP A 131 -15.52 -13.83 6.75
CA ASP A 131 -16.60 -14.75 7.08
C ASP A 131 -16.56 -15.21 8.56
N THR A 132 -15.36 -15.48 9.09
CA THR A 132 -15.16 -15.96 10.47
C THR A 132 -15.50 -14.89 11.51
N TYR A 133 -15.12 -13.63 11.25
CA TYR A 133 -15.26 -12.53 12.21
C TYR A 133 -16.41 -11.57 11.92
N GLY A 134 -17.18 -11.81 10.85
CA GLY A 134 -18.31 -10.97 10.45
C GLY A 134 -17.88 -9.57 10.00
N LEU A 135 -16.64 -9.42 9.53
CA LEU A 135 -16.09 -8.15 9.08
C LEU A 135 -16.56 -7.82 7.68
N LYS A 136 -16.88 -6.55 7.45
CA LYS A 136 -17.30 -6.04 6.14
C LYS A 136 -16.25 -5.11 5.54
N ASP A 137 -16.20 -5.13 4.22
CA ASP A 137 -15.43 -4.20 3.38
C ASP A 137 -13.92 -4.22 3.69
N LEU A 138 -13.41 -5.32 4.25
CA LEU A 138 -12.00 -5.48 4.59
C LEU A 138 -11.14 -5.52 3.33
N LYS A 139 -11.66 -6.11 2.25
CA LYS A 139 -11.02 -6.11 0.95
C LYS A 139 -10.76 -4.71 0.40
N ASP A 140 -11.61 -3.73 0.70
CA ASP A 140 -11.48 -2.38 0.15
C ASP A 140 -10.42 -1.62 0.95
N ASP A 141 -10.44 -1.74 2.28
CA ASP A 141 -9.43 -1.14 3.17
C ASP A 141 -8.02 -1.72 2.94
N ILE A 142 -7.88 -3.05 3.01
CA ILE A 142 -6.61 -3.74 2.82
C ILE A 142 -6.17 -3.68 1.36
N GLY A 143 -7.11 -3.73 0.40
CA GLY A 143 -6.81 -3.57 -1.02
C GLY A 143 -6.17 -2.23 -1.31
N TYR A 144 -6.69 -1.15 -0.73
CA TYR A 144 -6.10 0.17 -0.84
C TYR A 144 -4.67 0.18 -0.29
N ASP A 145 -4.45 -0.40 0.89
CA ASP A 145 -3.15 -0.46 1.54
C ASP A 145 -2.14 -1.23 0.68
N ILE A 146 -2.46 -2.47 0.28
CA ILE A 146 -1.55 -3.34 -0.46
C ILE A 146 -1.17 -2.73 -1.82
N VAL A 147 -2.13 -2.11 -2.52
CA VAL A 147 -1.84 -1.40 -3.77
C VAL A 147 -0.82 -0.29 -3.54
N HIS A 148 -1.01 0.53 -2.50
CA HIS A 148 -0.10 1.65 -2.23
C HIS A 148 1.23 1.21 -1.60
N VAL A 149 1.28 0.09 -0.87
CA VAL A 149 2.51 -0.59 -0.44
C VAL A 149 3.36 -0.96 -1.66
N ILE A 150 2.74 -1.55 -2.68
CA ILE A 150 3.43 -1.94 -3.91
C ILE A 150 3.90 -0.70 -4.68
N ILE A 151 3.05 0.32 -4.83
CA ILE A 151 3.41 1.58 -5.51
C ILE A 151 4.58 2.27 -4.80
N GLU A 152 4.49 2.47 -3.48
CA GLU A 152 5.55 3.14 -2.72
C GLU A 152 6.85 2.31 -2.78
N GLY A 153 6.77 1.00 -2.54
CA GLY A 153 7.91 0.10 -2.61
C GLY A 153 8.56 0.06 -4.00
N TYR A 154 7.75 0.16 -5.06
CA TYR A 154 8.21 0.28 -6.43
C TYR A 154 9.05 1.54 -6.60
N PHE A 155 8.51 2.71 -6.24
CA PHE A 155 9.20 3.97 -6.42
C PHE A 155 10.41 4.15 -5.49
N THR A 156 10.38 3.58 -4.28
CA THR A 156 11.56 3.51 -3.41
C THR A 156 12.71 2.78 -4.12
N LYS A 157 12.45 1.65 -4.78
CA LYS A 157 13.48 0.92 -5.54
C LYS A 157 13.82 1.59 -6.87
N ARG A 158 12.85 2.19 -7.55
CA ARG A 158 12.98 2.76 -8.89
C ARG A 158 13.73 4.10 -8.92
N VAL A 159 13.49 4.96 -7.93
CA VAL A 159 14.03 6.34 -7.88
C VAL A 159 14.62 6.72 -6.51
N GLY A 160 14.65 5.82 -5.53
CA GLY A 160 15.32 6.06 -4.25
C GLY A 160 14.57 7.01 -3.32
N ILE A 161 13.24 7.09 -3.41
CA ILE A 161 12.46 7.93 -2.49
C ILE A 161 12.48 7.36 -1.07
N LYS A 162 12.37 8.25 -0.07
CA LYS A 162 12.28 7.85 1.33
C LYS A 162 10.98 7.06 1.57
N LYS A 163 11.05 6.09 2.48
CA LYS A 163 9.89 5.37 3.01
C LYS A 163 8.91 6.38 3.65
N MET A 164 7.63 6.23 3.35
CA MET A 164 6.50 7.02 3.83
C MET A 164 5.52 6.11 4.60
N LEU A 165 4.22 6.43 4.60
CA LEU A 165 3.20 5.71 5.35
C LEU A 165 3.11 4.23 4.93
N PHE A 166 3.02 3.93 3.63
CA PHE A 166 2.71 2.58 3.18
C PHE A 166 3.87 1.62 3.41
N SER A 167 5.12 2.09 3.39
CA SER A 167 6.25 1.27 3.87
C SER A 167 6.10 0.85 5.33
N ARG A 168 5.50 1.68 6.19
CA ARG A 168 5.25 1.32 7.59
C ARG A 168 4.12 0.31 7.70
N LEU A 169 3.05 0.48 6.92
CA LEU A 169 1.95 -0.52 6.86
C LEU A 169 2.49 -1.86 6.36
N PHE A 170 3.42 -1.85 5.41
CA PHE A 170 4.05 -3.07 4.94
C PHE A 170 4.80 -3.81 6.04
N ASP A 171 5.51 -3.09 6.92
CA ASP A 171 6.21 -3.71 8.04
C ASP A 171 5.20 -4.33 9.04
N ILE A 172 4.02 -3.73 9.21
CA ILE A 172 2.89 -4.33 9.97
C ILE A 172 2.42 -5.61 9.30
N TYR A 173 2.15 -5.59 8.00
CA TYR A 173 1.72 -6.79 7.27
C TYR A 173 2.74 -7.92 7.37
N LYS A 174 4.05 -7.63 7.27
CA LYS A 174 5.11 -8.65 7.43
C LYS A 174 5.10 -9.37 8.77
N SER A 175 4.55 -8.74 9.81
CA SER A 175 4.39 -9.37 11.12
C SER A 175 3.17 -10.29 11.22
N GLY A 176 2.43 -10.48 10.13
CA GLY A 176 1.19 -11.25 10.10
C GLY A 176 0.01 -10.51 10.73
N LYS A 177 0.13 -9.18 10.90
CA LYS A 177 -0.87 -8.32 11.53
C LYS A 177 -1.56 -7.40 10.51
N ILE A 178 -2.68 -6.80 10.91
CA ILE A 178 -3.46 -5.89 10.08
C ILE A 178 -3.41 -4.49 10.70
N PRO A 179 -3.02 -3.44 9.95
CA PRO A 179 -3.14 -2.07 10.41
C PRO A 179 -4.61 -1.67 10.52
N CYS A 180 -4.95 -0.88 11.52
CA CYS A 180 -6.32 -0.51 11.82
C CYS A 180 -6.45 0.92 12.30
N GLY A 181 -5.60 1.82 11.80
CA GLY A 181 -5.62 3.22 12.19
C GLY A 181 -4.24 3.78 12.50
N TYR A 182 -4.27 4.98 13.08
CA TYR A 182 -3.10 5.75 13.45
C TYR A 182 -3.27 6.33 14.86
N SER A 183 -2.17 6.46 15.59
CA SER A 183 -2.10 7.30 16.79
C SER A 183 -1.07 8.42 16.59
N LYS A 184 -1.53 9.67 16.57
CA LYS A 184 -0.64 10.84 16.63
C LYS A 184 0.04 10.89 18.01
N ASN A 185 1.29 10.45 18.12
CA ASN A 185 2.09 10.74 19.30
C ASN A 185 2.53 12.21 19.25
N ARG A 186 2.26 12.97 20.32
CA ARG A 186 2.46 14.44 20.38
C ARG A 186 3.91 14.88 20.62
N GLU A 187 4.86 13.96 20.74
CA GLU A 187 6.22 14.31 21.22
C GLU A 187 7.23 14.68 20.14
N ASP A 188 6.92 14.56 18.85
CA ASP A 188 7.81 14.98 17.78
C ASP A 188 7.14 16.00 16.86
N ASP A 189 7.83 17.11 16.57
CA ASP A 189 7.47 18.17 15.60
C ASP A 189 7.27 17.67 14.14
N PHE A 190 7.29 16.35 13.95
CA PHE A 190 6.93 15.67 12.73
C PHE A 190 5.86 14.64 13.09
N ILE A 191 4.61 14.88 12.71
CA ILE A 191 3.51 13.92 12.80
C ILE A 191 3.96 12.63 12.09
N ARG A 192 4.38 11.61 12.85
CA ARG A 192 4.85 10.33 12.33
C ARG A 192 3.74 9.29 12.49
N PRO A 193 3.20 8.74 11.39
CA PRO A 193 2.28 7.62 11.40
C PRO A 193 2.75 6.40 12.24
N THR A 194 2.42 6.33 13.53
CA THR A 194 2.46 5.18 14.44
C THR A 194 1.20 4.32 14.20
N GLY A 195 1.32 3.26 13.42
CA GLY A 195 0.18 2.43 13.03
C GLY A 195 -0.51 1.80 14.25
N LYS A 196 -1.84 1.81 14.30
CA LYS A 196 -2.59 0.92 15.18
C LYS A 196 -2.68 -0.44 14.48
N ILE A 197 -2.58 -1.52 15.25
CA ILE A 197 -2.57 -2.90 14.73
C ILE A 197 -3.65 -3.70 15.44
N ILE A 198 -4.38 -4.59 14.76
CA ILE A 198 -5.33 -5.50 15.43
C ILE A 198 -4.64 -6.43 16.42
N TYR A 199 -5.30 -6.60 17.55
CA TYR A 199 -5.20 -7.76 18.43
C TYR A 199 -6.62 -8.28 18.73
N LEU A 200 -6.91 -9.57 18.51
CA LEU A 200 -8.16 -10.20 18.96
C LEU A 200 -8.00 -10.90 20.30
#